data_AF-A0A8K0CW40-F1
#
_entry.id   AF-A0A8K0CW40-F1
#
_cell.length_a   1.000
_cell.length_b   1.000
_cell.length_c   1.000
_cell.angle_alpha   90.00
_cell.angle_beta   90.00
_cell.angle_gamma   90.00
#
_symmetry.space_group_name_H-M   'P 1'
#
loop_
_entity.id
_entity.type
_entity.pdbx_description
1 polymer ?
#
loop_
_entity_poly.entity_id
_entity_poly.type
_entity_poly.pdbx_seq_one_letter_code
_entity_poly.pdbx_strand_id
1 'polypeptide(L)'
;MLEQILCHTNAKIKQRQLSNNKQSLQYLLKETTIDELLALFGLLHLAGLNRSNRQNLSDLWRTDGTGTLRKNKKEIPPNFITTRRKEVYSTQFAFQKDMMLISYMPKRSKVVLVLSSLHHDQNIDPASGEKRKPEIITFYNSTKAGVDVVDELCATYDVSRNSKRWPMTVFYAVMNVAAIDSVIIFRENNNSKTNRRVFLRKLGLSMLEGHLRVRKNMENLPRGLRKRIHEQVGEKMTYPPNKSAKTYTRCKDCPSAKDKKTRHNCNQCNKPICMQHIIPLCQSCVDLDSE
;
A
#
# COMPACT_ATOMS: atom_id res chain seq x y z
N MET A 1 -13.23 -1.90 30.66
CA MET A 1 -12.85 -1.76 29.22
C MET A 1 -11.71 -2.71 28.85
N LEU A 2 -10.55 -2.67 29.52
CA LEU A 2 -9.42 -3.57 29.22
C LEU A 2 -9.78 -5.05 29.38
N GLU A 3 -10.52 -5.41 30.44
CA GLU A 3 -11.00 -6.78 30.65
C GLU A 3 -11.92 -7.28 29.53
N GLN A 4 -12.76 -6.40 28.97
CA GLN A 4 -13.61 -6.73 27.82
C GLN A 4 -12.76 -6.94 26.57
N ILE A 5 -11.76 -6.08 26.33
CA ILE A 5 -10.81 -6.25 25.22
C ILE A 5 -10.07 -7.58 25.38
N LEU A 6 -9.56 -7.90 26.58
CA LEU A 6 -8.87 -9.13 26.90
C LEU A 6 -9.74 -10.36 26.60
N CYS A 7 -10.97 -10.36 27.13
CA CYS A 7 -11.93 -11.45 26.96
C CYS A 7 -12.23 -11.70 25.48
N HIS A 8 -12.58 -10.67 24.72
CA HIS A 8 -12.90 -10.82 23.29
C HIS A 8 -11.68 -11.15 22.44
N THR A 9 -10.50 -10.64 22.80
CA THR A 9 -9.23 -10.96 22.11
C THR A 9 -8.87 -12.42 22.29
N ASN A 10 -8.91 -12.94 23.53
CA ASN A 10 -8.63 -14.34 23.81
C ASN A 10 -9.69 -15.29 23.22
N ALA A 11 -10.96 -14.89 23.24
CA ALA A 11 -12.00 -15.65 22.54
C ALA A 11 -11.71 -15.77 21.02
N LYS A 12 -11.21 -14.69 20.40
CA LYS A 12 -10.83 -14.70 18.99
C LYS A 12 -9.56 -15.53 18.73
N ILE A 13 -8.58 -15.48 19.63
CA ILE A 13 -7.37 -16.31 19.56
C ILE A 13 -7.75 -17.80 19.61
N LYS A 14 -8.59 -18.21 20.56
CA LYS A 14 -9.11 -19.59 20.66
C LYS A 14 -9.82 -20.03 19.39
N GLN A 15 -10.69 -19.19 18.85
CA GLN A 15 -11.37 -19.48 17.58
C GLN A 15 -10.37 -19.74 16.43
N ARG A 16 -9.29 -18.95 16.38
CA ARG A 16 -8.26 -19.10 15.33
C ARG A 16 -7.39 -20.33 15.54
N GLN A 17 -7.05 -20.67 16.78
CA GLN A 17 -6.33 -21.91 17.11
C GLN A 17 -7.11 -23.14 16.64
N LEU A 18 -8.42 -23.19 16.90
CA LEU A 18 -9.30 -24.29 16.46
C LEU A 18 -9.40 -24.40 14.93
N SER A 19 -9.29 -23.29 14.20
CA SER A 19 -9.35 -23.29 12.73
C SER A 19 -8.03 -23.62 12.02
N ASN A 20 -6.88 -23.59 12.72
CA ASN A 20 -5.56 -23.79 12.13
C ASN A 20 -4.96 -25.14 12.54
N ASN A 21 -4.94 -26.12 11.61
CA ASN A 21 -4.37 -27.47 11.84
C ASN A 21 -2.83 -27.55 11.78
N LYS A 22 -2.12 -26.43 11.64
CA LYS A 22 -0.65 -26.43 11.56
C LYS A 22 -0.03 -26.25 12.95
N GLN A 23 0.43 -27.35 13.51
CA GLN A 23 1.12 -27.43 14.81
C GLN A 23 2.30 -26.44 14.92
N SER A 24 2.96 -26.15 13.79
CA SER A 24 4.06 -25.19 13.71
C SER A 24 3.69 -23.73 13.97
N LEU A 25 2.41 -23.34 13.98
CA LEU A 25 1.96 -21.95 14.21
C LEU A 25 1.36 -21.74 15.61
N GLN A 26 1.29 -22.80 16.42
CA GLN A 26 0.59 -22.78 17.71
C GLN A 26 1.32 -21.90 18.76
N TYR A 27 2.64 -21.78 18.64
CA TYR A 27 3.45 -20.92 19.52
C TYR A 27 3.21 -19.41 19.32
N LEU A 28 2.73 -19.00 18.13
CA LEU A 28 2.44 -17.59 17.78
C LEU A 28 1.06 -17.12 18.24
N LEU A 29 0.16 -18.05 18.55
CA LEU A 29 -1.25 -17.78 18.82
C LEU A 29 -1.57 -18.03 20.30
N LYS A 30 -0.73 -17.59 21.23
CA LYS A 30 -1.00 -17.73 22.68
C LYS A 30 -2.06 -16.73 23.12
N GLU A 31 -2.85 -17.11 24.13
CA GLU A 31 -3.72 -16.18 24.84
C GLU A 31 -2.88 -15.09 25.49
N THR A 32 -3.39 -13.88 25.51
CA THR A 32 -2.72 -12.75 26.16
C THR A 32 -3.22 -12.55 27.58
N THR A 33 -2.39 -12.00 28.46
CA THR A 33 -2.76 -11.67 29.84
C THR A 33 -3.10 -10.20 29.99
N ILE A 34 -3.72 -9.83 31.12
CA ILE A 34 -3.95 -8.41 31.44
C ILE A 34 -2.63 -7.65 31.55
N ASP A 35 -1.59 -8.28 32.09
CA ASP A 35 -0.27 -7.69 32.27
C ASP A 35 0.43 -7.43 30.93
N GLU A 36 0.34 -8.36 29.98
CA GLU A 36 0.86 -8.17 28.62
C GLU A 36 0.14 -7.03 27.88
N LEU A 37 -1.17 -6.93 28.07
CA LEU A 37 -2.00 -5.88 27.46
C LEU A 37 -1.68 -4.50 28.06
N LEU A 38 -1.50 -4.44 29.38
CA LEU A 38 -1.02 -3.25 30.08
C LEU A 38 0.41 -2.87 29.67
N ALA A 39 1.31 -3.85 29.51
CA ALA A 39 2.68 -3.62 29.05
C ALA A 39 2.71 -3.03 27.64
N LEU A 40 1.90 -3.57 26.71
CA LEU A 40 1.75 -3.01 25.37
C LEU A 40 1.27 -1.56 25.40
N PHE A 41 0.23 -1.27 26.17
CA PHE A 41 -0.30 0.09 26.26
C PHE A 41 0.65 1.05 26.96
N GLY A 42 1.35 0.60 28.00
CA GLY A 42 2.42 1.36 28.66
C GLY A 42 3.54 1.71 27.67
N LEU A 43 4.01 0.74 26.89
CA LEU A 43 5.03 0.96 25.86
C LEU A 43 4.56 1.94 24.78
N LEU A 44 3.31 1.85 24.33
CA LEU A 44 2.74 2.80 23.37
C LEU A 44 2.68 4.23 23.93
N HIS A 45 2.31 4.39 25.21
CA HIS A 45 2.31 5.70 25.87
C HIS A 45 3.74 6.25 26.03
N LEU A 46 4.70 5.40 26.42
CA LEU A 46 6.11 5.81 26.53
C LEU A 46 6.70 6.20 25.17
N ALA A 47 6.42 5.43 24.11
CA ALA A 47 6.81 5.78 22.76
C ALA A 47 6.18 7.11 22.31
N GLY A 48 4.90 7.33 22.64
CA GLY A 48 4.20 8.59 22.42
C GLY A 48 4.84 9.77 23.14
N LEU A 49 5.17 9.61 24.42
CA LEU A 49 5.85 10.60 25.25
C LEU A 49 7.20 11.00 24.65
N ASN A 50 7.97 10.01 24.18
CA ASN A 50 9.28 10.22 23.56
C ASN A 50 9.20 10.73 22.11
N ARG A 51 7.99 10.87 21.55
CA ARG A 51 7.74 11.19 20.13
C ARG A 51 8.40 10.18 19.18
N SER A 52 8.51 8.93 19.63
CA SER A 52 9.14 7.81 18.94
C SER A 52 8.13 6.90 18.23
N ASN A 53 7.00 7.45 17.79
CA ASN A 53 5.87 6.70 17.20
C ASN A 53 6.22 5.86 15.96
N ARG A 54 7.40 6.08 15.36
CA ARG A 54 7.89 5.39 14.15
C ARG A 54 9.10 4.49 14.42
N GLN A 55 9.53 4.34 15.67
CA GLN A 55 10.69 3.52 16.04
C GLN A 55 10.25 2.10 16.39
N ASN A 56 11.13 1.12 16.12
CA ASN A 56 10.91 -0.25 16.55
C ASN A 56 11.10 -0.36 18.07
N LEU A 57 10.55 -1.42 18.68
CA LEU A 57 10.64 -1.62 20.12
C LEU A 57 12.10 -1.72 20.62
N SER A 58 12.98 -2.31 19.82
CA SER A 58 14.43 -2.38 20.10
C SER A 58 15.05 -1.00 20.23
N ASP A 59 14.59 -0.03 19.45
CA ASP A 59 15.15 1.31 19.39
C ASP A 59 14.61 2.22 20.51
N LEU A 60 13.48 1.84 21.13
CA LEU A 60 12.85 2.62 22.21
C LEU A 60 13.77 2.75 23.43
N TRP A 61 14.64 1.77 23.64
CA TRP A 61 15.58 1.70 24.76
C TRP A 61 17.04 1.87 24.34
N ARG A 62 17.31 2.15 23.07
CA ARG A 62 18.67 2.44 22.61
C ARG A 62 19.11 3.79 23.12
N THR A 63 20.25 3.80 23.81
CA THR A 63 20.93 5.02 24.27
C THR A 63 21.97 5.50 23.26
N ASP A 64 22.21 4.72 22.20
CA ASP A 64 23.16 4.99 21.14
C ASP A 64 22.48 5.35 19.81
N GLY A 65 23.11 6.19 19.01
CA GLY A 65 22.59 6.54 17.70
C GLY A 65 23.27 7.74 17.06
N THR A 66 22.70 8.17 15.94
CA THR A 66 23.12 9.36 15.21
C THR A 66 21.89 10.13 14.76
N GLY A 67 21.89 11.46 14.94
CA GLY A 67 20.75 12.27 14.56
C GLY A 67 21.06 13.76 14.49
N THR A 68 20.21 14.48 13.75
CA THR A 68 20.31 15.94 13.65
C THR A 68 19.78 16.62 14.91
N LEU A 69 20.49 17.64 15.40
CA LEU A 69 20.02 18.48 16.50
C LEU A 69 19.34 19.74 16.00
N ARG A 70 18.24 20.10 16.65
CA ARG A 70 17.63 21.42 16.46
C ARG A 70 18.49 22.49 17.13
N LYS A 71 18.63 23.65 16.48
CA LYS A 71 19.51 24.75 16.94
C LYS A 71 19.09 25.40 18.25
N ASN A 72 17.85 25.17 18.70
CA ASN A 72 17.28 25.79 19.90
C ASN A 72 17.58 25.02 21.20
N LYS A 73 18.47 24.02 21.15
CA LYS A 73 18.87 23.24 22.31
C LYS A 73 19.92 24.01 23.12
N LYS A 74 19.69 24.15 24.42
CA LYS A 74 20.51 24.99 25.34
C LYS A 74 21.91 24.43 25.54
N GLU A 75 22.06 23.13 25.34
CA GLU A 75 23.28 22.34 25.49
C GLU A 75 24.27 22.59 24.35
N ILE A 76 23.85 23.25 23.27
CA ILE A 76 24.67 23.51 22.10
C ILE A 76 25.49 24.79 22.33
N PRO A 77 26.83 24.74 22.24
CA PRO A 77 27.66 25.94 22.36
C PRO A 77 27.27 27.01 21.31
N PRO A 78 27.15 28.31 21.67
CA PRO A 78 26.77 29.36 20.72
C PRO A 78 27.67 29.45 19.47
N ASN A 79 28.95 29.11 19.64
CA ASN A 79 29.93 29.04 18.55
C ASN A 79 29.56 27.99 17.49
N PHE A 80 28.84 26.92 17.84
CA PHE A 80 28.41 25.88 16.90
C PHE A 80 27.23 26.37 16.03
N ILE A 81 26.43 27.32 16.51
CA ILE A 81 25.27 27.85 15.79
C ILE A 81 25.67 29.04 14.92
N THR A 82 26.62 29.86 15.39
CA THR A 82 27.06 31.08 14.73
C THR A 82 27.73 30.77 13.38
N THR A 83 27.33 31.50 12.34
CA THR A 83 27.85 31.37 10.97
C THR A 83 28.84 32.46 10.58
N ARG A 84 28.90 33.54 11.36
CA ARG A 84 29.76 34.70 11.08
C ARG A 84 31.22 34.25 11.12
N ARG A 85 32.01 34.63 10.10
CA ARG A 85 33.45 34.32 9.95
C ARG A 85 33.79 32.84 9.74
N LYS A 86 32.81 31.98 9.42
CA LYS A 86 33.07 30.58 9.05
C LYS A 86 33.10 30.38 7.55
N GLU A 87 33.99 29.50 7.10
CA GLU A 87 34.10 29.11 5.70
C GLU A 87 33.04 28.06 5.34
N VAL A 88 32.60 28.07 4.07
CA VAL A 88 31.74 27.01 3.54
C VAL A 88 32.53 25.71 3.50
N TYR A 89 31.88 24.60 3.83
CA TYR A 89 32.48 23.27 3.99
C TYR A 89 33.42 23.10 5.18
N SER A 90 33.49 24.10 6.07
CA SER A 90 34.12 23.94 7.39
C SER A 90 33.25 23.07 8.32
N THR A 91 33.93 22.30 9.18
CA THR A 91 33.32 21.51 10.26
C THR A 91 33.98 21.86 11.58
N GLN A 92 33.18 22.06 12.63
CA GLN A 92 33.65 22.07 14.01
C GLN A 92 33.21 20.78 14.70
N PHE A 93 34.11 20.22 15.51
CA PHE A 93 33.88 19.00 16.28
C PHE A 93 33.92 19.32 17.78
N ALA A 94 32.98 18.77 18.53
CA ALA A 94 32.97 18.79 19.98
C ALA A 94 32.84 17.35 20.47
N PHE A 95 33.65 17.00 21.45
CA PHE A 95 33.75 15.66 22.01
C PHE A 95 33.33 15.67 23.46
N GLN A 96 32.58 14.64 23.82
CA GLN A 96 32.32 14.23 25.20
C GLN A 96 32.67 12.75 25.32
N LYS A 97 32.67 12.21 26.54
CA LYS A 97 33.16 10.86 26.85
C LYS A 97 32.69 9.78 25.85
N ASP A 98 31.40 9.74 25.55
CA ASP A 98 30.77 8.69 24.74
C ASP A 98 30.00 9.25 23.53
N MET A 99 30.18 10.54 23.20
CA MET A 99 29.42 11.21 22.15
C MET A 99 30.20 12.35 21.49
N MET A 100 29.87 12.62 20.23
CA MET A 100 30.42 13.72 19.45
C MET A 100 29.30 14.56 18.83
N LEU A 101 29.44 15.87 18.95
CA LEU A 101 28.62 16.86 18.26
C LEU A 101 29.44 17.51 17.15
N ILE A 102 28.86 17.63 15.96
CA ILE A 102 29.46 18.39 14.86
C ILE A 102 28.61 19.59 14.46
N SER A 103 29.28 20.62 13.95
CA SER A 103 28.70 21.77 13.26
C SER A 103 29.32 21.90 11.88
N TYR A 104 28.57 21.54 10.85
CA TYR A 104 29.01 21.57 9.46
C TYR A 104 28.27 22.66 8.67
N MET A 105 29.01 23.38 7.83
CA MET A 105 28.49 24.51 7.06
C MET A 105 28.36 24.17 5.56
N PRO A 106 27.26 23.54 5.10
CA PRO A 106 27.12 23.16 3.69
C PRO A 106 26.96 24.34 2.73
N LYS A 107 26.47 25.48 3.22
CA LYS A 107 26.20 26.70 2.44
C LYS A 107 26.36 27.92 3.34
N ARG A 108 26.56 29.10 2.73
CA ARG A 108 26.66 30.37 3.46
C ARG A 108 25.43 30.58 4.36
N SER A 109 25.67 31.00 5.60
CA SER A 109 24.65 31.24 6.63
C SER A 109 23.79 30.01 7.01
N LYS A 110 24.18 28.79 6.66
CA LYS A 110 23.49 27.55 7.07
C LYS A 110 24.44 26.58 7.76
N VAL A 111 24.09 26.21 8.98
CA VAL A 111 24.76 25.15 9.77
C VAL A 111 23.83 23.96 9.92
N VAL A 112 24.40 22.76 9.78
CA VAL A 112 23.81 21.47 10.13
C VAL A 112 24.52 20.96 11.39
N LEU A 113 23.72 20.58 12.39
CA LEU A 113 24.20 20.02 13.66
C LEU A 113 23.83 18.55 13.71
N VAL A 114 24.81 17.68 13.97
CA VAL A 114 24.60 16.23 14.09
C VAL A 114 25.31 15.77 15.35
N LEU A 115 24.60 15.00 16.18
CA LEU A 115 25.15 14.32 17.35
C LEU A 115 25.21 12.83 17.03
N SER A 116 26.30 12.18 17.44
CA SER A 116 26.43 10.73 17.36
C SER A 116 27.14 10.19 18.59
N SER A 117 26.68 9.04 19.06
CA SER A 117 27.42 8.20 20.01
C SER A 117 28.16 7.05 19.31
N LEU A 118 28.10 6.98 17.98
CA LEU A 118 28.72 5.93 17.16
C LEU A 118 30.07 6.36 16.59
N HIS A 119 30.37 7.66 16.58
CA HIS A 119 31.57 8.25 15.97
C HIS A 119 32.39 8.97 17.04
N HIS A 120 33.70 8.78 17.02
CA HIS A 120 34.63 9.29 18.05
C HIS A 120 35.87 9.97 17.45
N ASP A 121 35.93 10.16 16.13
CA ASP A 121 37.05 10.74 15.40
C ASP A 121 36.65 11.89 14.45
N GLN A 122 37.63 12.67 13.99
CA GLN A 122 37.39 13.85 13.14
C GLN A 122 37.43 13.52 11.65
N ASN A 123 37.04 12.31 11.27
CA ASN A 123 37.21 11.85 9.90
C ASN A 123 36.30 12.60 8.92
N ILE A 124 36.89 12.93 7.78
CA ILE A 124 36.22 13.53 6.64
C ILE A 124 36.11 12.47 5.56
N ASP A 125 34.92 12.27 5.03
CA ASP A 125 34.66 11.32 3.95
C ASP A 125 35.38 11.78 2.67
N PRO A 126 36.38 11.03 2.18
CA PRO A 126 37.11 11.38 0.95
C PRO A 126 36.20 11.46 -0.28
N ALA A 127 35.12 10.67 -0.32
CA ALA A 127 34.18 10.65 -1.45
C ALA A 127 33.39 11.96 -1.58
N SER A 128 33.40 12.80 -0.54
CA SER A 128 32.72 14.10 -0.55
C SER A 128 33.45 15.20 -1.32
N GLY A 129 34.72 14.98 -1.69
CA GLY A 129 35.54 15.91 -2.47
C GLY A 129 35.60 17.31 -1.85
N GLU A 130 35.34 18.34 -2.66
CA GLU A 130 35.36 19.75 -2.24
C GLU A 130 34.39 20.06 -1.08
N LYS A 131 33.34 19.25 -0.91
CA LYS A 131 32.33 19.45 0.14
C LYS A 131 32.84 19.07 1.53
N ARG A 132 33.95 18.32 1.64
CA ARG A 132 34.60 17.95 2.91
C ARG A 132 33.61 17.54 4.01
N LYS A 133 32.67 16.67 3.66
CA LYS A 133 31.63 16.20 4.58
C LYS A 133 32.27 15.29 5.64
N PRO A 134 32.01 15.51 6.93
CA PRO A 134 32.34 14.55 7.98
C PRO A 134 31.67 13.19 7.75
N GLU A 135 32.33 12.10 8.11
CA GLU A 135 31.80 10.74 7.98
C GLU A 135 30.45 10.56 8.68
N ILE A 136 30.28 11.16 9.86
CA ILE A 136 29.00 11.19 10.59
C ILE A 136 27.83 11.73 9.74
N ILE A 137 28.07 12.70 8.85
CA ILE A 137 27.04 13.24 7.95
C ILE A 137 26.74 12.27 6.83
N THR A 138 27.75 11.64 6.24
CA THR A 138 27.54 10.70 5.14
C THR A 138 26.87 9.42 5.66
N PHE A 139 27.29 8.92 6.81
CA PHE A 139 26.62 7.86 7.57
C PHE A 139 25.15 8.20 7.86
N TYR A 140 24.86 9.37 8.46
CA TYR A 140 23.49 9.80 8.74
C TYR A 140 22.65 9.87 7.45
N ASN A 141 23.20 10.40 6.35
CA ASN A 141 22.48 10.48 5.09
C ASN A 141 22.18 9.11 4.47
N SER A 142 23.06 8.13 4.66
CA SER A 142 22.87 6.77 4.17
C SER A 142 21.77 6.02 4.92
N THR A 143 21.55 6.33 6.20
CA THR A 143 20.61 5.61 7.08
C THR A 143 19.27 6.31 7.26
N LYS A 144 19.23 7.65 7.17
CA LYS A 144 18.00 8.43 7.43
C LYS A 144 16.85 8.21 6.43
N ALA A 145 17.15 7.69 5.24
CA ALA A 145 16.20 7.67 4.12
C ALA A 145 15.15 6.54 4.23
N GLY A 146 15.34 5.53 5.08
CA GLY A 146 14.49 4.34 5.10
C GLY A 146 13.00 4.66 5.28
N VAL A 147 12.65 5.50 6.27
CA VAL A 147 11.26 5.88 6.55
C VAL A 147 10.68 6.76 5.43
N ASP A 148 11.46 7.73 4.94
CA ASP A 148 11.03 8.60 3.82
C ASP A 148 10.74 7.80 2.55
N VAL A 149 11.54 6.76 2.28
CA VAL A 149 11.33 5.84 1.15
C VAL A 149 10.04 5.06 1.35
N VAL A 150 9.74 4.56 2.55
CA VAL A 150 8.47 3.87 2.83
C VAL A 150 7.28 4.82 2.65
N ASP A 151 7.38 6.06 3.14
CA ASP A 151 6.35 7.09 2.98
C ASP A 151 6.09 7.39 1.48
N GLU A 152 7.15 7.54 0.67
CA GLU A 152 7.06 7.72 -0.79
C GLU A 152 6.42 6.49 -1.49
N LEU A 153 6.85 5.28 -1.11
CA LEU A 153 6.31 4.04 -1.65
C LEU A 153 4.83 3.87 -1.29
N CYS A 154 4.41 4.24 -0.09
CA CYS A 154 3.01 4.24 0.33
C CYS A 154 2.19 5.22 -0.52
N ALA A 155 2.68 6.44 -0.73
CA ALA A 155 1.97 7.47 -1.50
C ALA A 155 1.79 7.10 -2.98
N THR A 156 2.76 6.43 -3.60
CA THR A 156 2.75 6.10 -5.04
C THR A 156 1.61 5.16 -5.44
N TYR A 157 1.27 4.18 -4.57
CA TYR A 157 0.22 3.19 -4.82
C TYR A 157 -0.75 3.10 -3.63
N ASP A 158 -1.27 4.25 -3.21
CA ASP A 158 -2.12 4.36 -2.04
C ASP A 158 -3.51 3.72 -2.24
N VAL A 159 -3.86 2.79 -1.34
CA VAL A 159 -5.18 2.15 -1.30
C VAL A 159 -6.22 2.94 -0.50
N SER A 160 -5.84 4.04 0.15
CA SER A 160 -6.71 4.84 1.00
C SER A 160 -7.90 5.41 0.25
N ARG A 161 -9.04 5.51 0.93
CA ARG A 161 -10.28 6.10 0.41
C ARG A 161 -10.85 7.06 1.43
N ASN A 162 -11.53 8.10 0.94
CA ASN A 162 -12.26 9.01 1.81
C ASN A 162 -13.26 8.21 2.67
N SER A 163 -13.15 8.36 3.98
CA SER A 163 -14.00 7.68 4.96
C SER A 163 -14.22 8.58 6.16
N LYS A 164 -15.45 8.57 6.69
CA LYS A 164 -15.79 9.24 7.96
C LYS A 164 -15.47 8.38 9.18
N ARG A 165 -14.89 7.18 8.99
CA ARG A 165 -14.59 6.22 10.06
C ARG A 165 -13.07 6.09 10.20
N TRP A 166 -12.50 6.65 11.28
CA TRP A 166 -11.04 6.60 11.53
C TRP A 166 -10.41 5.19 11.49
N PRO A 167 -11.10 4.09 11.87
CA PRO A 167 -10.50 2.75 11.76
C PRO A 167 -10.18 2.36 10.32
N MET A 168 -10.92 2.90 9.33
CA MET A 168 -10.62 2.67 7.93
C MET A 168 -9.29 3.30 7.52
N THR A 169 -8.94 4.47 8.08
CA THR A 169 -7.64 5.11 7.84
C THR A 169 -6.49 4.22 8.29
N VAL A 170 -6.60 3.62 9.47
CA VAL A 170 -5.59 2.67 9.98
C VAL A 170 -5.54 1.42 9.11
N PHE A 171 -6.70 0.86 8.73
CA PHE A 171 -6.76 -0.31 7.86
C PHE A 171 -6.06 -0.08 6.51
N TYR A 172 -6.30 1.07 5.87
CA TYR A 172 -5.64 1.40 4.60
C TYR A 172 -4.13 1.59 4.76
N ALA A 173 -3.68 2.21 5.87
CA ALA A 173 -2.26 2.32 6.17
C ALA A 173 -1.60 0.94 6.31
N VAL A 174 -2.23 0.01 7.03
CA VAL A 174 -1.75 -1.38 7.14
C VAL A 174 -1.70 -2.07 5.78
N MET A 175 -2.71 -1.89 4.94
CA MET A 175 -2.73 -2.47 3.59
C MET A 175 -1.60 -1.94 2.71
N ASN A 176 -1.27 -0.65 2.79
CA ASN A 176 -0.17 -0.05 2.05
C ASN A 176 1.19 -0.64 2.47
N VAL A 177 1.43 -0.74 3.78
CA VAL A 177 2.68 -1.30 4.33
C VAL A 177 2.80 -2.79 3.99
N ALA A 178 1.74 -3.58 4.18
CA ALA A 178 1.73 -5.00 3.84
C ALA A 178 2.00 -5.25 2.35
N ALA A 179 1.51 -4.38 1.46
CA ALA A 179 1.79 -4.46 0.03
C ALA A 179 3.26 -4.15 -0.31
N ILE A 180 3.95 -3.31 0.47
CA ILE A 180 5.39 -3.07 0.33
C ILE A 180 6.17 -4.28 0.83
N ASP A 181 5.88 -4.75 2.03
CA ASP A 181 6.59 -5.87 2.65
C ASP A 181 6.46 -7.16 1.83
N SER A 182 5.27 -7.45 1.30
CA SER A 182 5.06 -8.61 0.43
C SER A 182 5.87 -8.55 -0.87
N VAL A 183 6.10 -7.35 -1.43
CA VAL A 183 6.99 -7.18 -2.60
C VAL A 183 8.44 -7.47 -2.20
N ILE A 184 8.89 -6.96 -1.05
CA ILE A 184 10.27 -7.18 -0.56
C ILE A 184 10.51 -8.68 -0.37
N ILE A 185 9.64 -9.36 0.39
CA ILE A 185 9.71 -10.80 0.64
C ILE A 185 9.68 -11.59 -0.67
N PHE A 186 8.79 -11.23 -1.61
CA PHE A 186 8.72 -11.91 -2.89
C PHE A 186 10.00 -11.77 -3.70
N ARG A 187 10.60 -10.57 -3.74
CA ARG A 187 11.85 -10.32 -4.46
C ARG A 187 13.00 -11.11 -3.88
N GLU A 188 13.11 -11.13 -2.55
CA GLU A 188 14.16 -11.85 -1.83
C GLU A 188 14.07 -13.36 -2.06
N ASN A 189 12.87 -13.93 -1.88
CA ASN A 189 12.67 -15.37 -2.03
C ASN A 189 12.83 -15.88 -3.47
N ASN A 190 12.70 -15.02 -4.48
CA ASN A 190 12.75 -15.40 -5.88
C ASN A 190 13.95 -14.81 -6.63
N ASN A 191 14.86 -14.10 -5.95
CA ASN A 191 15.95 -13.32 -6.55
C ASN A 191 15.49 -12.51 -7.78
N SER A 192 14.27 -11.97 -7.72
CA SER A 192 13.59 -11.39 -8.89
C SER A 192 13.51 -9.87 -8.77
N LYS A 193 13.84 -9.16 -9.86
CA LYS A 193 13.64 -7.71 -9.96
C LYS A 193 12.25 -7.34 -10.49
N THR A 194 11.22 -8.10 -10.11
CA THR A 194 9.85 -7.89 -10.61
C THR A 194 9.39 -6.45 -10.34
N ASN A 195 8.85 -5.81 -11.37
CA ASN A 195 8.30 -4.45 -11.29
C ASN A 195 7.14 -4.43 -10.29
N ARG A 196 7.19 -3.49 -9.32
CA ARG A 196 6.19 -3.35 -8.25
C ARG A 196 4.77 -3.24 -8.80
N ARG A 197 4.55 -2.47 -9.87
CA ARG A 197 3.23 -2.30 -10.49
C ARG A 197 2.65 -3.62 -10.99
N VAL A 198 3.50 -4.44 -11.61
CA VAL A 198 3.11 -5.76 -12.14
C VAL A 198 2.80 -6.71 -10.99
N PHE A 199 3.62 -6.70 -9.93
CA PHE A 199 3.37 -7.49 -8.74
C PHE A 199 2.03 -7.12 -8.08
N LEU A 200 1.79 -5.82 -7.81
CA LEU A 200 0.55 -5.36 -7.18
C LEU A 200 -0.69 -5.69 -8.03
N ARG A 201 -0.58 -5.60 -9.35
CA ARG A 201 -1.66 -6.03 -10.25
C ARG A 201 -1.96 -7.52 -10.11
N LYS A 202 -0.92 -8.38 -10.10
CA LYS A 202 -1.08 -9.82 -9.93
C LYS A 202 -1.67 -10.16 -8.56
N LEU A 203 -1.17 -9.53 -7.50
CA LEU A 203 -1.68 -9.68 -6.14
C LEU A 203 -3.16 -9.32 -6.05
N GLY A 204 -3.55 -8.17 -6.60
CA GLY A 204 -4.95 -7.74 -6.62
C GLY A 204 -5.85 -8.73 -7.38
N LEU A 205 -5.41 -9.20 -8.55
CA LEU A 205 -6.17 -10.19 -9.33
C LEU A 205 -6.27 -11.53 -8.60
N SER A 206 -5.20 -12.02 -7.98
CA SER A 206 -5.23 -13.29 -7.23
C SER A 206 -6.18 -13.25 -6.03
N MET A 207 -6.30 -12.09 -5.37
CA MET A 207 -7.25 -11.91 -4.27
C MET A 207 -8.71 -11.89 -4.76
N LEU A 208 -8.96 -11.44 -5.99
CA LEU A 208 -10.30 -11.38 -6.58
C LEU A 208 -10.76 -12.72 -7.16
N GLU A 209 -9.82 -13.57 -7.54
CA GLU A 209 -10.04 -14.82 -8.28
C GLU A 209 -11.16 -15.69 -7.70
N GLY A 210 -11.13 -15.97 -6.39
CA GLY A 210 -12.15 -16.80 -5.73
C GLY A 210 -13.57 -16.23 -5.86
N HIS A 211 -13.71 -14.91 -5.69
CA HIS A 211 -15.00 -14.24 -5.84
C HIS A 211 -15.45 -14.17 -7.31
N LEU A 212 -14.52 -13.98 -8.25
CA LEU A 212 -14.81 -13.99 -9.69
C LEU A 212 -15.36 -15.34 -10.13
N ARG A 213 -14.78 -16.46 -9.66
CA ARG A 213 -15.25 -17.82 -9.95
C ARG A 213 -16.69 -18.06 -9.52
N VAL A 214 -17.07 -17.60 -8.32
CA VAL A 214 -18.46 -17.69 -7.84
C VAL A 214 -19.39 -16.81 -8.67
N ARG A 215 -19.00 -15.55 -8.89
CA ARG A 215 -19.84 -14.56 -9.57
C ARG A 215 -20.13 -14.91 -11.03
N LYS A 216 -19.20 -15.59 -11.69
CA LYS A 216 -19.35 -16.07 -13.08
C LYS A 216 -20.61 -16.90 -13.30
N ASN A 217 -20.96 -17.73 -12.32
CA ASN A 217 -22.08 -18.68 -12.39
C ASN A 217 -23.42 -18.10 -11.94
N MET A 218 -23.47 -16.83 -11.51
CA MET A 218 -24.73 -16.19 -11.13
C MET A 218 -25.64 -16.00 -12.35
N GLU A 219 -26.89 -16.45 -12.26
CA GLU A 219 -27.86 -16.46 -13.37
C GLU A 219 -28.10 -15.05 -13.95
N ASN A 220 -28.28 -14.06 -13.07
CA ASN A 220 -28.68 -12.70 -13.41
C ASN A 220 -27.50 -11.75 -13.72
N LEU A 221 -26.30 -12.28 -13.98
CA LEU A 221 -25.15 -11.45 -14.32
C LEU A 221 -25.24 -10.91 -15.76
N PRO A 222 -25.08 -9.59 -16.01
CA PRO A 222 -25.07 -9.03 -17.36
C PRO A 222 -24.03 -9.71 -18.26
N ARG A 223 -24.42 -10.02 -19.50
CA ARG A 223 -23.58 -10.78 -20.46
C ARG A 223 -22.18 -10.20 -20.64
N GLY A 224 -22.06 -8.87 -20.73
CA GLY A 224 -20.77 -8.19 -20.87
C GLY A 224 -19.85 -8.37 -19.66
N LEU A 225 -20.42 -8.31 -18.45
CA LEU A 225 -19.66 -8.59 -17.23
C LEU A 225 -19.27 -10.06 -17.14
N ARG A 226 -20.17 -10.99 -17.47
CA ARG A 226 -19.89 -12.42 -17.49
C ARG A 226 -18.71 -12.75 -18.44
N LYS A 227 -18.72 -12.19 -19.65
CA LYS A 227 -17.63 -12.34 -20.63
C LYS A 227 -16.28 -11.87 -20.05
N ARG A 228 -16.23 -10.67 -19.47
CA ARG A 228 -15.01 -10.12 -18.86
C ARG A 228 -14.49 -10.96 -17.69
N ILE A 229 -15.39 -11.51 -16.85
CA ILE A 229 -14.99 -12.39 -15.74
C ILE A 229 -14.38 -13.68 -16.29
N HIS A 230 -15.00 -14.29 -17.30
CA HIS A 230 -14.45 -15.47 -17.99
C HIS A 230 -13.04 -15.20 -18.55
N GLU A 231 -12.83 -14.07 -19.22
CA GLU A 231 -11.51 -13.65 -19.72
C GLU A 231 -10.48 -13.48 -18.59
N GLN A 232 -10.87 -12.88 -17.46
CA GLN A 232 -9.96 -12.69 -16.32
C GLN A 232 -9.57 -13.99 -15.62
N VAL A 233 -10.46 -14.97 -15.59
CA VAL A 233 -10.23 -16.31 -15.00
C VAL A 233 -9.54 -17.26 -15.99
N GLY A 234 -9.37 -16.85 -17.26
CA GLY A 234 -8.73 -17.64 -18.31
C GLY A 234 -9.62 -18.75 -18.89
N GLU A 235 -10.94 -18.63 -18.76
CA GLU A 235 -11.91 -19.64 -19.19
C GLU A 235 -12.78 -19.12 -20.34
N LYS A 236 -13.02 -19.94 -21.37
CA LYS A 236 -13.94 -19.56 -22.45
C LYS A 236 -15.38 -19.61 -21.96
N MET A 237 -16.17 -18.60 -22.30
CA MET A 237 -17.61 -18.58 -22.00
C MET A 237 -18.31 -19.62 -22.90
N THR A 238 -18.84 -20.69 -22.29
CA THR A 238 -19.71 -21.64 -22.98
C THR A 238 -21.15 -21.13 -22.91
N TYR A 239 -21.77 -20.95 -24.07
CA TYR A 239 -23.20 -20.68 -24.12
C TYR A 239 -23.92 -22.03 -23.97
N PRO A 240 -24.94 -22.16 -23.12
CA PRO A 240 -25.83 -23.31 -23.24
C PRO A 240 -26.38 -23.34 -24.67
N PRO A 241 -26.51 -24.52 -25.31
CA PRO A 241 -27.11 -24.62 -26.63
C PRO A 241 -28.47 -23.92 -26.56
N ASN A 242 -28.72 -23.03 -27.53
CA ASN A 242 -29.98 -22.30 -27.64
C ASN A 242 -31.12 -23.32 -27.54
N LYS A 243 -31.83 -23.36 -26.40
CA LYS A 243 -33.14 -23.99 -26.36
C LYS A 243 -33.99 -23.19 -27.33
N SER A 244 -34.24 -23.79 -28.49
CA SER A 244 -34.99 -23.27 -29.63
C SER A 244 -36.47 -23.11 -29.29
N ALA A 245 -36.77 -22.22 -28.34
CA ALA A 245 -38.08 -21.64 -28.18
C ALA A 245 -37.92 -20.16 -28.53
N LYS A 246 -38.55 -19.69 -29.62
CA LYS A 246 -38.63 -18.27 -29.98
C LYS A 246 -39.39 -17.53 -28.86
N THR A 247 -38.68 -17.22 -27.79
CA THR A 247 -39.17 -16.49 -26.63
C THR A 247 -39.25 -15.02 -27.02
N TYR A 248 -40.33 -14.38 -26.63
CA TYR A 248 -40.55 -12.95 -26.85
C TYR A 248 -39.43 -12.15 -26.16
N THR A 249 -38.64 -11.41 -26.94
CA THR A 249 -37.55 -10.56 -26.42
C THR A 249 -37.88 -9.08 -26.59
N ARG A 250 -37.29 -8.19 -25.77
CA ARG A 250 -37.55 -6.74 -25.87
C ARG A 250 -36.92 -6.17 -27.15
N CYS A 251 -37.67 -5.34 -27.87
CA CYS A 251 -37.16 -4.56 -28.99
C CYS A 251 -36.07 -3.59 -28.52
N LYS A 252 -34.88 -3.63 -29.15
CA LYS A 252 -33.75 -2.77 -28.75
C LYS A 252 -33.90 -1.31 -29.15
N ASP A 253 -34.73 -1.02 -30.16
CA ASP A 253 -34.95 0.34 -30.64
C ASP A 253 -36.11 1.03 -29.91
N CYS A 254 -36.82 0.31 -29.02
CA CYS A 254 -37.83 0.92 -28.15
C CYS A 254 -37.19 1.38 -26.83
N PRO A 255 -37.65 2.51 -26.25
CA PRO A 255 -37.33 2.85 -24.86
C PRO A 255 -37.69 1.70 -23.92
N SER A 256 -36.80 1.41 -22.96
CA SER A 256 -36.98 0.27 -22.03
C SER A 256 -38.29 0.33 -21.23
N ALA A 257 -38.81 1.53 -20.98
CA ALA A 257 -40.08 1.75 -20.26
C ALA A 257 -41.31 1.19 -21.00
N LYS A 258 -41.29 1.10 -22.33
CA LYS A 258 -42.40 0.56 -23.12
C LYS A 258 -42.45 -0.97 -23.11
N ASP A 259 -41.37 -1.63 -22.69
CA ASP A 259 -41.15 -3.08 -22.67
C ASP A 259 -41.70 -3.87 -23.89
N LYS A 260 -41.65 -3.25 -25.08
CA LYS A 260 -42.29 -3.82 -26.26
C LYS A 260 -41.57 -5.11 -26.69
N LYS A 261 -42.28 -6.24 -26.62
CA LYS A 261 -41.75 -7.54 -26.98
C LYS A 261 -41.88 -7.82 -28.48
N THR A 262 -40.94 -8.60 -29.03
CA THR A 262 -40.89 -8.98 -30.43
C THR A 262 -40.34 -10.41 -30.59
N ARG A 263 -40.73 -11.05 -31.69
CA ARG A 263 -40.16 -12.31 -32.21
C ARG A 263 -39.31 -12.10 -33.47
N HIS A 264 -39.23 -10.85 -33.94
CA HIS A 264 -38.55 -10.50 -35.17
C HIS A 264 -37.16 -9.96 -34.88
N ASN A 265 -36.22 -10.32 -35.75
CA ASN A 265 -34.83 -9.93 -35.68
C ASN A 265 -34.42 -9.32 -37.03
N CYS A 266 -33.53 -8.33 -37.01
CA CYS A 266 -32.89 -7.85 -38.23
C CYS A 266 -32.08 -8.98 -38.87
N ASN A 267 -32.27 -9.24 -40.17
CA ASN A 267 -31.58 -10.33 -40.86
C ASN A 267 -30.05 -10.14 -40.91
N GLN A 268 -29.57 -8.89 -40.98
CA GLN A 268 -28.14 -8.60 -41.08
C GLN A 268 -27.41 -8.69 -39.73
N CYS A 269 -27.99 -8.13 -38.65
CA CYS A 269 -27.31 -8.03 -37.34
C CYS A 269 -27.95 -8.86 -36.22
N ASN A 270 -29.01 -9.62 -36.51
CA ASN A 270 -29.80 -10.41 -35.55
C ASN A 270 -30.35 -9.62 -34.35
N LYS A 271 -30.40 -8.27 -34.44
CA LYS A 271 -30.94 -7.38 -33.40
C LYS A 271 -32.46 -7.57 -33.29
N PRO A 272 -33.04 -7.83 -32.10
CA PRO A 272 -34.49 -7.95 -31.94
C PRO A 272 -35.16 -6.58 -32.07
N ILE A 273 -36.09 -6.46 -33.01
CA ILE A 273 -36.81 -5.23 -33.38
C ILE A 273 -38.30 -5.50 -33.51
N CYS A 274 -39.16 -4.58 -33.06
CA CYS A 274 -40.61 -4.72 -33.20
C CYS A 274 -41.07 -4.28 -34.60
N MET A 275 -42.30 -4.63 -35.00
CA MET A 275 -42.87 -4.29 -36.31
C MET A 275 -42.84 -2.79 -36.65
N GLN A 276 -42.83 -1.89 -35.66
CA GLN A 276 -42.70 -0.44 -35.91
C GLN A 276 -41.30 -0.01 -36.33
N HIS A 277 -40.28 -0.82 -36.05
CA HIS A 277 -38.88 -0.57 -36.39
C HIS A 277 -38.38 -1.49 -37.50
N ILE A 278 -39.29 -2.29 -38.09
CA ILE A 278 -39.01 -3.10 -39.27
C ILE A 278 -39.39 -2.27 -40.49
N ILE A 279 -38.46 -2.15 -41.43
CA ILE A 279 -38.72 -1.58 -42.75
C ILE A 279 -38.91 -2.77 -43.69
N PRO A 280 -40.13 -3.02 -44.20
CA PRO A 280 -40.36 -4.08 -45.17
C PRO A 280 -39.75 -3.67 -46.52
N LEU A 281 -38.90 -4.53 -47.09
CA LEU A 281 -38.34 -4.38 -48.43
C LEU A 281 -38.81 -5.56 -49.28
N CYS A 282 -39.20 -5.30 -50.53
CA CYS A 282 -39.43 -6.36 -51.51
C CYS A 282 -38.08 -6.87 -52.04
N GLN A 283 -38.08 -8.05 -52.67
CA GLN A 283 -36.85 -8.71 -53.13
C GLN A 283 -36.01 -7.81 -54.04
N SER A 284 -36.65 -7.07 -54.96
CA SER A 284 -35.99 -6.13 -55.86
C SER A 284 -35.41 -4.87 -55.18
N CYS A 285 -35.87 -4.53 -53.97
CA CYS A 285 -35.32 -3.41 -53.20
C CYS A 285 -34.17 -3.82 -52.26
N VAL A 286 -34.03 -5.11 -51.95
CA VAL A 286 -32.93 -5.62 -51.10
C VAL A 286 -31.61 -5.64 -51.87
N ASP A 287 -31.66 -5.90 -53.17
CA ASP A 287 -30.47 -6.09 -54.01
C ASP A 287 -29.79 -4.76 -54.43
N LEU A 288 -30.49 -3.62 -54.29
CA LEU A 288 -30.01 -2.29 -54.70
C LEU A 288 -29.00 -1.64 -53.73
N ASP A 289 -28.87 -2.15 -52.51
CA ASP A 289 -27.95 -1.62 -51.48
C ASP A 289 -26.62 -2.43 -51.39
N SER A 290 -26.38 -3.36 -52.32
CA SER A 290 -25.22 -4.27 -52.35
C SER A 290 -24.07 -3.86 -53.29
N GLU A 291 -24.15 -2.70 -53.95
CA GLU A 291 -23.08 -2.11 -54.77
C GLU A 291 -22.34 -0.97 -54.07
#